data_AF-A0A9R1WQJ5-F1
#
_entry.id   AF-A0A9R1WQJ5-F1
#
_cell.length_a   1.000
_cell.length_b   1.000
_cell.length_c   1.000
_cell.angle_alpha   90.00
_cell.angle_beta   90.00
_cell.angle_gamma   90.00
#
_symmetry.space_group_name_H-M   'P 1'
#
loop_
_entity.id
_entity.type
_entity.pdbx_description
1 polymer ?
#
loop_
_entity_poly.entity_id
_entity_poly.type
_entity_poly.pdbx_seq_one_letter_code
_entity_poly.pdbx_strand_id
1 'polypeptide(L)'
;MSAIKDVASAMREGNKIFENSHHWVYTGDEIYKELEPMDLEPDELAEALMFLSRNQSDAGTLFKVPFKIRKSLLKKMMGASK
;
A
#
# COMPACT_ATOMS: atom_id res chain seq x y z
N MET A 1 21.68 -3.75 37.24
CA MET A 1 21.78 -3.39 35.80
C MET A 1 20.72 -4.15 34.97
N SER A 2 19.48 -4.26 35.48
CA SER A 2 18.39 -5.07 34.90
C SER A 2 17.27 -4.21 34.29
N ALA A 3 16.84 -3.17 35.00
CA ALA A 3 15.71 -2.31 34.57
C ALA A 3 15.89 -1.68 33.18
N ILE A 4 17.12 -1.30 32.80
CA ILE A 4 17.39 -0.68 31.49
C ILE A 4 17.24 -1.70 30.34
N LYS A 5 17.58 -2.98 30.57
CA LYS A 5 17.39 -4.06 29.58
C LYS A 5 15.92 -4.39 29.38
N ASP A 6 15.11 -4.31 30.43
CA ASP A 6 13.68 -4.58 30.38
C ASP A 6 12.94 -3.47 29.62
N VAL A 7 13.30 -2.20 29.86
CA VAL A 7 12.78 -1.05 29.10
C VAL A 7 13.14 -1.15 27.61
N ALA A 8 14.41 -1.46 27.29
CA ALA A 8 14.84 -1.60 25.90
C ALA A 8 14.16 -2.77 25.17
N SER A 9 13.77 -3.82 25.90
CA SER A 9 13.05 -4.96 25.32
C SER A 9 11.56 -4.61 25.12
N ALA A 10 10.92 -3.98 26.10
CA ALA A 10 9.55 -3.48 25.97
C ALA A 10 9.39 -2.46 24.83
N MET A 11 10.38 -1.57 24.63
CA MET A 11 10.38 -0.62 23.50
C MET A 11 10.50 -1.33 22.14
N ARG A 12 11.32 -2.37 22.03
CA ARG A 12 11.44 -3.15 20.80
C ARG A 12 10.17 -3.95 20.51
N GLU A 13 9.59 -4.56 21.53
CA GLU A 13 8.30 -5.25 21.42
C GLU A 13 7.20 -4.28 20.97
N GLY A 14 7.16 -3.09 21.59
CA GLY A 14 6.24 -2.01 21.25
C GLY A 14 6.40 -1.52 19.80
N ASN A 15 7.63 -1.33 19.33
CA ASN A 15 7.88 -0.95 17.94
C ASN A 15 7.45 -2.04 16.95
N LYS A 16 7.66 -3.31 17.28
CA LYS A 16 7.25 -4.44 16.45
C LYS A 16 5.73 -4.56 16.36
N ILE A 17 5.04 -4.29 17.47
CA ILE A 17 3.56 -4.22 17.51
C ILE A 17 3.07 -3.00 16.73
N PHE A 18 3.76 -1.85 16.83
CA PHE A 18 3.44 -0.64 16.09
C PHE A 18 3.60 -0.84 14.57
N GLU A 19 4.70 -1.47 14.13
CA GLU A 19 4.95 -1.84 12.72
C GLU A 19 3.91 -2.83 12.19
N ASN A 20 3.46 -3.79 13.02
CA ASN A 20 2.43 -4.75 12.64
C ASN A 20 1.00 -4.18 12.67
N SER A 21 0.76 -3.10 13.42
CA SER A 21 -0.57 -2.48 13.58
C SER A 21 -0.77 -1.25 12.71
N HIS A 22 0.29 -0.63 12.18
CA HIS A 22 0.17 0.38 11.15
C HIS A 22 -0.23 -0.26 9.82
N HIS A 23 -1.52 -0.23 9.52
CA HIS A 23 -1.97 -0.28 8.13
C HIS A 23 -1.36 0.93 7.43
N TRP A 24 -0.26 0.72 6.71
CA TRP A 24 0.35 1.77 5.88
C TRP A 24 -0.73 2.33 4.95
N VAL A 25 -1.07 3.60 5.14
CA VAL A 25 -2.00 4.34 4.29
C VAL A 25 -1.17 5.03 3.23
N TYR A 26 -1.40 4.66 1.97
CA TYR A 26 -0.76 5.30 0.84
C TYR A 26 -1.38 6.68 0.60
N THR A 27 -0.51 7.68 0.54
CA THR A 27 -0.85 9.03 0.09
C THR A 27 -1.16 9.06 -1.40
N GLY A 28 -1.88 10.09 -1.87
CA GLY A 28 -2.15 10.25 -3.30
C GLY A 28 -0.88 10.29 -4.15
N ASP A 29 0.18 10.92 -3.65
CA ASP A 29 1.47 11.00 -4.34
C ASP A 29 2.17 9.64 -4.43
N GLU A 30 2.09 8.82 -3.38
CA GLU A 30 2.64 7.46 -3.40
C GLU A 30 1.86 6.57 -4.36
N ILE A 31 0.52 6.68 -4.36
CA ILE A 31 -0.33 5.96 -5.32
C ILE A 31 0.03 6.38 -6.75
N TYR A 32 0.18 7.68 -7.02
CA TYR A 32 0.58 8.19 -8.35
C TYR A 32 1.93 7.62 -8.79
N LYS A 33 2.96 7.67 -7.93
CA LYS A 33 4.30 7.15 -8.25
C LYS A 33 4.30 5.65 -8.57
N GLU A 34 3.46 4.87 -7.90
CA GLU A 34 3.33 3.44 -8.17
C GLU A 34 2.54 3.15 -9.46
N LEU A 35 1.60 4.03 -9.84
CA LEU A 35 0.79 3.90 -11.05
C LEU A 35 1.51 4.42 -12.31
N GLU A 36 2.31 5.48 -12.20
CA GLU A 36 3.06 6.10 -13.31
C GLU A 36 3.80 5.08 -14.21
N PRO A 37 4.59 4.11 -13.68
CA PRO A 37 5.26 3.13 -14.53
C PRO A 37 4.31 2.16 -15.24
N MET A 38 3.04 2.04 -14.83
CA MET A 38 2.07 1.12 -15.43
C MET A 38 1.54 1.60 -16.80
N ASP A 39 1.89 2.82 -17.22
CA ASP A 39 1.55 3.38 -18.53
C ASP A 39 0.04 3.26 -18.82
N LEU A 40 -0.76 3.76 -17.88
CA LEU A 40 -2.22 3.81 -17.99
C LEU A 40 -2.62 5.00 -18.86
N GLU A 41 -3.70 4.85 -19.62
CA GLU A 41 -4.29 6.00 -20.31
C GLU A 41 -4.72 7.08 -19.30
N PRO A 42 -4.75 8.37 -19.64
CA PRO A 42 -5.06 9.44 -18.68
C PRO A 42 -6.36 9.23 -17.90
N ASP A 43 -7.41 8.73 -18.55
CA ASP A 43 -8.68 8.42 -17.91
C ASP A 43 -8.57 7.20 -16.97
N GLU A 44 -7.88 6.14 -17.40
CA GLU A 44 -7.60 4.95 -16.57
C GLU A 44 -6.77 5.32 -15.33
N LEU A 45 -5.79 6.22 -15.47
CA LEU A 45 -4.95 6.72 -14.38
C LEU A 45 -5.78 7.51 -13.36
N ALA A 46 -6.66 8.39 -13.82
CA ALA A 46 -7.55 9.15 -12.95
C ALA A 46 -8.51 8.24 -12.18
N GLU A 47 -9.11 7.25 -12.84
CA GLU A 47 -9.97 6.26 -12.20
C GLU A 47 -9.20 5.40 -11.18
N ALA A 48 -7.99 4.95 -11.52
CA ALA A 48 -7.15 4.17 -10.63
C ALA A 48 -6.74 4.96 -9.37
N LEU A 49 -6.37 6.23 -9.53
CA LEU A 49 -6.05 7.13 -8.41
C LEU A 49 -7.26 7.30 -7.48
N MET A 50 -8.44 7.57 -8.04
CA MET A 50 -9.68 7.70 -7.25
C MET A 50 -10.03 6.40 -6.52
N PHE A 51 -9.91 5.25 -7.21
CA PHE A 51 -10.20 3.94 -6.65
C PHE A 51 -9.25 3.61 -5.49
N LEU A 52 -7.94 3.68 -5.70
CA LEU A 52 -6.95 3.28 -4.70
C LEU A 52 -6.90 4.24 -3.50
N SER A 53 -7.14 5.54 -3.72
CA SER A 53 -7.24 6.51 -2.62
C SER A 53 -8.39 6.18 -1.66
N ARG A 54 -9.50 5.63 -2.19
CA ARG A 54 -10.67 5.20 -1.42
C ARG A 54 -10.56 3.77 -0.87
N ASN A 55 -9.71 2.93 -1.46
CA ASN A 55 -9.56 1.51 -1.14
C ASN A 55 -8.12 1.17 -0.73
N GLN A 56 -7.70 1.64 0.45
CA GLN A 56 -6.32 1.52 0.93
C GLN A 56 -5.83 0.06 1.09
N SER A 57 -6.73 -0.87 1.42
CA SER A 57 -6.41 -2.30 1.47
C SER A 57 -6.05 -2.86 0.08
N ASP A 58 -6.73 -2.38 -0.97
CA ASP A 58 -6.45 -2.80 -2.34
C ASP A 58 -5.16 -2.18 -2.85
N ALA A 59 -4.88 -0.91 -2.51
CA ALA A 59 -3.59 -0.27 -2.77
C ALA A 59 -2.43 -1.07 -2.13
N GLY A 60 -2.58 -1.44 -0.86
CA GLY A 60 -1.61 -2.28 -0.17
C GLY A 60 -1.42 -3.66 -0.81
N THR A 61 -2.50 -4.27 -1.30
CA THR A 61 -2.42 -5.55 -1.99
C THR A 61 -1.73 -5.40 -3.36
N LEU A 62 -2.12 -4.40 -4.14
CA LEU A 62 -1.60 -4.13 -5.47
C LEU A 62 -0.11 -3.80 -5.46
N PHE A 63 0.35 -2.95 -4.54
CA PHE A 63 1.74 -2.51 -4.52
C PHE A 63 2.69 -3.55 -3.89
N LYS A 64 2.17 -4.56 -3.19
CA LYS A 64 2.98 -5.69 -2.69
C LYS A 64 3.25 -6.77 -3.73
N VAL A 65 2.51 -6.82 -4.84
CA VAL A 65 2.70 -7.85 -5.87
C VAL A 65 3.69 -7.42 -6.95
N PRO A 66 4.30 -8.38 -7.70
CA PRO A 66 5.23 -8.06 -8.77
C PRO A 66 4.63 -7.14 -9.83
N PHE A 67 5.42 -6.15 -10.26
CA PHE A 67 5.00 -5.12 -11.23
C PHE A 67 4.27 -5.68 -12.46
N LYS A 68 4.79 -6.77 -13.04
CA LYS A 68 4.24 -7.45 -14.23
C LYS A 68 2.76 -7.87 -14.14
N ILE A 69 2.21 -8.03 -12.94
CA ILE A 69 0.79 -8.39 -12.74
C ILE A 69 -0.07 -7.25 -12.20
N ARG A 70 0.53 -6.11 -11.83
CA ARG A 70 -0.21 -5.02 -11.19
C ARG A 70 -1.29 -4.44 -12.10
N LYS A 71 -0.96 -4.14 -13.36
CA LYS A 71 -1.93 -3.56 -14.32
C LYS A 71 -3.16 -4.45 -14.52
N SER A 72 -2.97 -5.77 -14.67
CA SER A 72 -4.09 -6.71 -14.84
C SER A 72 -4.89 -6.91 -13.55
N LEU A 73 -4.22 -6.91 -12.39
CA LEU A 73 -4.87 -6.99 -11.09
C LEU A 73 -5.69 -5.73 -10.78
N LEU A 74 -5.15 -4.54 -11.05
CA LEU A 74 -5.83 -3.26 -10.89
C LEU A 74 -7.14 -3.21 -11.69
N LYS A 75 -7.12 -3.63 -12.96
CA LYS A 75 -8.34 -3.72 -13.79
C LYS A 75 -9.39 -4.65 -13.20
N LYS A 76 -8.97 -5.77 -12.60
CA LYS A 76 -9.89 -6.69 -11.90
C LYS A 76 -10.46 -6.07 -10.63
N MET A 77 -9.64 -5.39 -9.83
CA MET A 77 -10.05 -4.70 -8.60
C MET A 77 -11.07 -3.60 -8.89
N MET A 78 -10.84 -2.80 -9.93
CA MET A 78 -11.73 -1.71 -10.36
C MET A 78 -13.04 -2.20 -10.99
N GLY A 79 -13.22 -3.51 -11.18
CA GLY A 79 -14.40 -4.05 -11.85
C GLY A 79 -14.43 -3.82 -13.37
N ALA A 80 -13.32 -3.35 -13.96
CA ALA A 80 -13.19 -3.14 -15.40
C ALA A 80 -13.03 -4.44 -16.21
N SER A 81 -13.16 -5.61 -15.56
CA SER A 81 -13.18 -6.90 -16.22
C SER A 81 -14.60 -7.25 -16.71
N LYS A 82 -15.11 -6.50 -17.69
CA LYS A 82 -16.14 -6.96 -18.64
C LYS A 82 -15.93 -6.32 -20.00
#